data_AF-A0A384KGH5-F1
#
_entry.id   AF-A0A384KGH5-F1
#
_cell.length_a   1.000
_cell.length_b   1.000
_cell.length_c   1.000
_cell.angle_alpha   90.00
_cell.angle_beta   90.00
_cell.angle_gamma   90.00
#
_symmetry.space_group_name_H-M   'P 1'
#
loop_
_entity.id
_entity.type
_entity.pdbx_description
1 polymer ?
#
loop_
_entity_poly.entity_id
_entity_poly.type
_entity_poly.pdbx_seq_one_letter_code
_entity_poly.pdbx_strand_id
1 'polypeptide(L)'
;MVYGIIIHSSERHEKYYFSYYYDAEKSKVDVEEEENDCIRQQTIIKRVLEEITYYENEKMKTDNTAKKHREKYFDLLDAFLSKNNNDEGKINGEGFFRIINPSLFKNRINVLWKVVNKICYTLVFYAHENIHLADYFLHTFINALREQHDSVKRKKCKSNMELFHPDTVLAVLYFFLPKGQLLLMNENHANFLNSQVKQFLADKAQISPKDSKLV
;
A
#
# COMPACT_ATOMS: atom_id res chain seq x y z
N MET A 1 -3.88 -14.46 1.85
CA MET A 1 -4.46 -13.38 1.03
C MET A 1 -4.09 -12.02 1.64
N VAL A 2 -4.04 -10.98 0.82
CA VAL A 2 -4.03 -9.59 1.30
C VAL A 2 -5.40 -9.27 1.89
N TYR A 3 -5.39 -8.68 3.07
CA TYR A 3 -6.57 -8.24 3.80
C TYR A 3 -6.95 -6.81 3.40
N GLY A 4 -5.98 -5.94 3.15
CA GLY A 4 -6.26 -4.58 2.71
C GLY A 4 -5.03 -3.77 2.36
N ILE A 5 -5.26 -2.60 1.79
CA ILE A 5 -4.25 -1.60 1.47
C ILE A 5 -4.69 -0.25 2.01
N ILE A 6 -3.75 0.53 2.54
CA ILE A 6 -3.99 1.88 3.09
C ILE A 6 -2.90 2.81 2.56
N ILE A 7 -3.30 3.96 2.04
CA ILE A 7 -2.41 5.02 1.56
C ILE A 7 -2.74 6.28 2.35
N HIS A 8 -1.77 6.80 3.09
CA HIS A 8 -1.93 7.97 3.95
C HIS A 8 -0.64 8.80 4.00
N SER A 9 -0.68 9.98 4.60
CA SER A 9 0.52 10.77 4.84
C SER A 9 1.38 10.13 5.92
N SER A 10 2.70 10.12 5.72
CA SER A 10 3.66 9.71 6.74
C SER A 10 3.87 10.75 7.85
N GLU A 11 3.26 11.94 7.75
CA GLU A 11 3.47 13.05 8.70
C GLU A 11 2.22 13.37 9.54
N ARG A 12 1.02 13.05 9.03
CA ARG A 12 -0.25 13.45 9.67
C ARG A 12 -1.28 12.32 9.59
N HIS A 13 -1.84 11.93 10.73
CA HIS A 13 -2.90 10.93 10.82
C HIS A 13 -4.17 11.33 10.04
N GLU A 14 -4.48 12.63 10.00
CA GLU A 14 -5.70 13.18 9.37
C GLU A 14 -5.62 13.23 7.84
N LYS A 15 -4.40 13.16 7.27
CA LYS A 15 -4.21 13.30 5.83
C LYS A 15 -4.21 11.92 5.19
N TYR A 16 -5.40 11.53 4.76
CA TYR A 16 -5.71 10.24 4.17
C TYR A 16 -5.91 10.34 2.66
N TYR A 17 -5.45 9.33 1.92
CA TYR A 17 -5.54 9.30 0.45
C TYR A 17 -6.43 8.17 -0.08
N PHE A 18 -6.28 6.94 0.44
CA PHE A 18 -7.01 5.77 -0.05
C PHE A 18 -6.96 4.61 0.96
N SER A 19 -8.00 3.78 1.01
CA SER A 19 -8.00 2.48 1.68
C SER A 19 -8.97 1.55 0.97
N TYR A 20 -8.62 0.28 0.99
CA TYR A 20 -9.47 -0.76 0.46
C TYR A 20 -9.19 -2.06 1.21
N TYR A 21 -10.25 -2.70 1.70
CA TYR A 21 -10.18 -4.01 2.34
C TYR A 21 -10.73 -5.07 1.39
N TYR A 22 -9.95 -6.14 1.22
CA TYR A 22 -10.34 -7.30 0.42
C TYR A 22 -11.29 -8.14 1.23
N ASP A 23 -12.52 -8.15 0.74
CA ASP A 23 -13.61 -8.70 1.48
C ASP A 23 -13.79 -10.19 1.19
N ALA A 24 -13.47 -11.03 2.17
CA ALA A 24 -13.82 -12.45 2.14
C ALA A 24 -15.17 -12.74 2.83
N GLU A 25 -15.69 -11.81 3.65
CA GLU A 25 -16.79 -12.08 4.59
C GLU A 25 -17.96 -11.09 4.58
N LYS A 26 -17.98 -10.03 3.74
CA LYS A 26 -19.11 -9.11 3.60
C LYS A 26 -20.33 -9.84 3.06
N SER A 27 -21.13 -10.40 3.97
CA SER A 27 -22.57 -10.44 3.77
C SER A 27 -23.03 -8.99 3.66
N LYS A 28 -23.59 -8.64 2.51
CA LYS A 28 -24.21 -7.33 2.30
C LYS A 28 -25.17 -7.06 3.46
N VAL A 29 -24.99 -5.92 4.13
CA VAL A 29 -25.78 -5.41 5.27
C VAL A 29 -25.22 -5.82 6.63
N ASP A 30 -24.19 -5.12 7.10
CA ASP A 30 -23.93 -4.92 8.53
C ASP A 30 -23.15 -3.60 8.73
N VAL A 31 -23.82 -2.57 9.24
CA VAL A 31 -23.23 -1.24 9.57
C VAL A 31 -22.06 -1.39 10.57
N GLU A 32 -22.11 -2.45 11.39
CA GLU A 32 -21.07 -2.81 12.35
C GLU A 32 -19.75 -3.21 11.67
N GLU A 33 -19.77 -3.76 10.45
CA GLU A 33 -18.53 -4.10 9.73
C GLU A 33 -17.80 -2.86 9.21
N GLU A 34 -18.54 -1.82 8.80
CA GLU A 34 -17.95 -0.55 8.35
C GLU A 34 -17.31 0.22 9.49
N GLU A 35 -17.93 0.24 10.68
CA GLU A 35 -17.34 0.81 11.89
C GLU A 35 -16.07 0.07 12.29
N ASN A 36 -16.09 -1.27 12.21
CA ASN A 36 -14.92 -2.10 12.49
C ASN A 36 -13.76 -1.84 11.51
N ASP A 37 -14.03 -1.66 10.22
CA ASP A 37 -13.02 -1.33 9.21
C ASP A 37 -12.39 0.05 9.48
N CYS A 38 -13.18 1.02 9.93
CA CYS A 38 -12.69 2.33 10.36
C CYS A 38 -11.76 2.23 11.59
N ILE A 39 -12.16 1.47 12.62
CA ILE A 39 -11.34 1.24 13.82
C ILE A 39 -10.03 0.53 13.46
N ARG A 40 -10.08 -0.51 12.61
CA ARG A 40 -8.89 -1.21 12.09
C ARG A 40 -7.96 -0.25 11.38
N GLN A 41 -8.50 0.56 10.46
CA GLN A 41 -7.74 1.53 9.69
C GLN A 41 -7.03 2.54 10.59
N GLN A 42 -7.76 3.17 11.51
CA GLN A 42 -7.20 4.15 12.43
C GLN A 42 -6.10 3.53 13.31
N THR A 43 -6.34 2.32 13.81
CA THR A 43 -5.37 1.58 14.63
C THR A 43 -4.09 1.28 13.85
N ILE A 44 -4.21 0.83 12.60
CA ILE A 44 -3.06 0.54 11.74
C ILE A 44 -2.29 1.83 11.43
N ILE A 45 -2.97 2.88 10.97
CA ILE A 45 -2.33 4.18 10.66
C ILE A 45 -1.61 4.73 11.88
N LYS A 46 -2.24 4.66 13.05
CA LYS A 46 -1.64 5.12 14.31
C LYS A 46 -0.33 4.38 14.59
N ARG A 47 -0.37 3.05 14.56
CA ARG A 47 0.81 2.22 14.83
C ARG A 47 1.91 2.38 13.79
N VAL A 48 1.57 2.53 12.51
CA VAL A 48 2.54 2.81 11.43
C VAL A 48 3.27 4.14 11.69
N LEU A 49 2.55 5.18 12.09
CA LEU A 49 3.15 6.48 12.39
C LEU A 49 4.00 6.46 13.68
N GLU A 50 3.61 5.68 14.68
CA GLU A 50 4.44 5.40 15.86
C GLU A 50 5.75 4.70 15.48
N GLU A 51 5.71 3.70 14.59
CA GLU A 51 6.89 3.00 14.07
C GLU A 51 7.80 3.93 13.25
N ILE A 52 7.23 4.75 12.36
CA ILE A 52 7.98 5.75 11.58
C ILE A 52 8.70 6.70 12.55
N THR A 53 7.99 7.24 13.54
CA THR A 53 8.54 8.15 14.55
C THR A 53 9.62 7.46 15.38
N TYR A 54 9.43 6.19 15.74
CA TYR A 54 10.41 5.40 16.47
C TYR A 54 11.72 5.27 15.67
N TYR A 55 11.65 4.89 14.39
CA TYR A 55 12.84 4.74 13.55
C TYR A 55 13.51 6.07 13.20
N GLU A 56 12.76 7.15 13.03
CA GLU A 56 13.33 8.50 12.85
C GLU A 56 14.08 8.95 14.11
N ASN A 57 13.51 8.72 15.28
CA ASN A 57 14.14 9.03 16.56
C ASN A 57 15.32 8.11 16.88
N GLU A 58 15.27 6.83 16.52
CA GLU A 58 16.41 5.92 16.64
C GLU A 58 17.54 6.31 15.68
N LYS A 59 17.24 6.69 14.43
CA LYS A 59 18.25 7.24 13.51
C LYS A 59 18.94 8.48 14.10
N MET A 60 18.19 9.36 14.76
CA MET A 60 18.74 10.51 15.48
C MET A 60 19.55 10.11 16.72
N LYS A 61 19.22 8.99 17.38
CA LYS A 61 19.94 8.47 18.55
C LYS A 61 21.12 7.57 18.20
N THR A 62 21.18 6.98 17.01
CA THR A 62 22.27 6.07 16.58
C THR A 62 23.60 6.76 16.28
N ASP A 63 23.70 8.08 16.45
CA ASP A 63 25.00 8.73 16.70
C ASP A 63 25.58 8.36 18.08
N ASN A 64 24.81 7.74 18.98
CA ASN A 64 25.30 7.12 20.21
C ASN A 64 24.40 5.95 20.65
N THR A 65 24.79 4.73 20.28
CA THR A 65 24.50 3.45 20.96
C THR A 65 23.03 3.06 21.20
N ALA A 66 22.50 2.09 20.44
CA ALA A 66 21.75 0.93 20.98
C ALA A 66 21.23 -0.02 19.88
N LYS A 67 21.80 -1.23 19.82
CA LYS A 67 21.12 -2.44 19.31
C LYS A 67 20.64 -3.21 20.53
N LYS A 68 19.35 -3.17 20.90
CA LYS A 68 18.90 -4.12 21.95
C LYS A 68 17.48 -4.66 21.93
N HIS A 69 16.59 -4.25 21.02
CA HIS A 69 15.23 -4.84 20.99
C HIS A 69 14.65 -5.04 19.58
N ARG A 70 15.49 -5.42 18.59
CA ARG A 70 14.95 -5.96 17.33
C ARG A 70 14.65 -7.44 17.49
N GLU A 71 13.41 -7.85 17.21
CA GLU A 71 13.11 -9.27 17.05
C GLU A 71 13.94 -9.81 15.87
N LYS A 72 14.55 -10.99 16.00
CA LYS A 72 15.46 -11.58 14.98
C LYS A 72 14.89 -11.64 13.56
N TYR A 73 13.56 -11.62 13.43
CA TYR A 73 12.86 -11.57 12.14
C TYR A 73 13.08 -10.23 11.42
N PHE A 74 13.12 -9.12 12.18
CA PHE A 74 13.43 -7.78 11.66
C PHE A 74 14.87 -7.70 11.17
N ASP A 75 15.84 -8.19 11.94
CA ASP A 75 17.25 -8.18 11.53
C ASP A 75 17.49 -8.93 10.20
N LEU A 76 16.73 -10.00 9.93
CA LEU A 76 16.72 -10.68 8.64
C LEU A 76 16.05 -9.78 7.58
N LEU A 77 14.86 -9.25 7.84
CA LEU A 77 14.15 -8.37 6.90
C LEU A 77 15.00 -7.16 6.49
N ASP A 78 15.64 -6.47 7.43
CA ASP A 78 16.51 -5.32 7.18
C ASP A 78 17.73 -5.65 6.33
N ALA A 79 18.32 -6.83 6.52
CA ALA A 79 19.42 -7.30 5.69
C ALA A 79 18.99 -7.55 4.22
N PHE A 80 17.69 -7.80 3.98
CA PHE A 80 17.14 -8.05 2.65
C PHE A 80 16.56 -6.80 1.98
N LEU A 81 15.85 -5.97 2.75
CA LEU A 81 15.20 -4.76 2.28
C LEU A 81 16.21 -3.69 1.80
N SER A 82 17.42 -3.70 2.35
CA SER A 82 18.54 -2.80 1.98
C SER A 82 19.06 -2.93 0.53
N LYS A 83 18.59 -3.88 -0.29
CA LYS A 83 19.24 -4.20 -1.59
C LYS A 83 18.68 -3.54 -2.85
N ASN A 84 17.57 -2.81 -2.80
CA ASN A 84 17.01 -2.16 -4.00
C ASN A 84 17.50 -0.71 -4.17
N ASN A 85 18.75 -0.54 -4.58
CA ASN A 85 19.39 0.76 -4.86
C ASN A 85 19.26 1.19 -6.33
N ASN A 86 18.04 1.49 -6.80
CA ASN A 86 17.85 2.26 -8.02
C ASN A 86 17.29 3.65 -7.65
N ASP A 87 18.06 4.70 -7.96
CA ASP A 87 17.97 6.05 -7.36
C ASP A 87 16.77 6.94 -7.77
N GLU A 88 15.85 6.49 -8.63
CA GLU A 88 14.66 7.28 -9.03
C GLU A 88 13.38 6.88 -8.28
N GLY A 89 13.42 6.93 -6.94
CA GLY A 89 12.25 6.51 -6.15
C GLY A 89 12.57 6.00 -4.77
N LYS A 90 13.63 6.54 -4.16
CA LYS A 90 14.20 6.02 -2.93
C LYS A 90 13.12 5.89 -1.86
N ILE A 91 12.89 4.67 -1.39
CA ILE A 91 12.05 4.40 -0.23
C ILE A 91 12.70 5.13 0.96
N ASN A 92 12.00 6.13 1.50
CA ASN A 92 12.47 6.97 2.59
C ASN A 92 12.52 6.19 3.92
N GLY A 93 11.63 5.21 4.05
CA GLY A 93 11.55 4.33 5.19
C GLY A 93 10.59 3.17 4.91
N GLU A 94 10.77 2.08 5.61
CA GLU A 94 9.91 0.92 5.53
C GLU A 94 9.96 0.17 6.85
N GLY A 95 8.95 -0.66 7.07
CA GLY A 95 8.89 -1.46 8.28
C GLY A 95 7.78 -2.48 8.20
N PHE A 96 7.76 -3.33 9.21
CA PHE A 96 6.84 -4.44 9.30
C PHE A 96 6.43 -4.58 10.76
N PHE A 97 5.22 -5.06 11.02
CA PHE A 97 4.84 -5.53 12.36
C PHE A 97 3.66 -6.49 12.26
N ARG A 98 3.41 -7.19 13.37
CA ARG A 98 2.28 -8.13 13.48
C ARG A 98 1.25 -7.61 14.48
N ILE A 99 -0.01 -7.74 14.12
CA ILE A 99 -1.15 -7.51 15.00
C ILE A 99 -1.68 -8.87 15.46
N ILE A 100 -1.68 -9.08 16.78
CA ILE A 100 -2.20 -10.26 17.45
C ILE A 100 -3.29 -9.79 18.42
N ASN A 101 -4.31 -9.13 17.89
CA ASN A 101 -5.45 -8.67 18.67
C ASN A 101 -6.74 -9.24 18.06
N PRO A 102 -7.31 -10.30 18.65
CA PRO A 102 -8.54 -10.94 18.19
C PRO A 102 -9.74 -9.98 18.07
N SER A 103 -9.79 -8.94 18.91
CA SER A 103 -10.85 -7.92 18.87
C SER A 103 -10.76 -7.02 17.64
N LEU A 104 -9.57 -6.90 17.02
CA LEU A 104 -9.37 -6.16 15.78
C LEU A 104 -9.44 -7.08 14.57
N PHE A 105 -8.84 -8.26 14.65
CA PHE A 105 -8.80 -9.24 13.56
C PHE A 105 -8.97 -10.65 14.11
N LYS A 106 -9.91 -11.41 13.55
CA LYS A 106 -10.11 -12.84 13.89
C LYS A 106 -8.82 -13.65 13.74
N ASN A 107 -8.02 -13.31 12.73
CA ASN A 107 -6.75 -13.95 12.40
C ASN A 107 -5.55 -13.08 12.76
N ARG A 108 -4.37 -13.69 12.87
CA ARG A 108 -3.11 -12.95 12.97
C ARG A 108 -2.83 -12.23 11.66
N ILE A 109 -2.54 -10.94 11.73
CA ILE A 109 -2.33 -10.08 10.57
C ILE A 109 -0.91 -9.50 10.60
N ASN A 110 -0.25 -9.57 9.45
CA ASN A 110 0.99 -8.86 9.18
C ASN A 110 0.67 -7.52 8.53
N VAL A 111 1.44 -6.50 8.89
CA VAL A 111 1.38 -5.16 8.31
C VAL A 111 2.77 -4.82 7.79
N LEU A 112 2.88 -4.54 6.50
CA LEU A 112 4.10 -4.05 5.85
C LEU A 112 3.84 -2.63 5.37
N TRP A 113 4.77 -1.71 5.60
CA TRP A 113 4.63 -0.34 5.15
C TRP A 113 5.90 0.19 4.49
N LYS A 114 5.73 1.09 3.51
CA LYS A 114 6.80 1.80 2.80
C LYS A 114 6.43 3.28 2.67
N VAL A 115 7.39 4.16 2.91
CA VAL A 115 7.25 5.61 2.76
C VAL A 115 8.03 6.07 1.53
N VAL A 116 7.35 6.78 0.64
CA VAL A 116 7.94 7.43 -0.54
C VAL A 116 7.39 8.85 -0.63
N ASN A 117 8.27 9.86 -0.64
CA ASN A 117 7.88 11.27 -0.77
C ASN A 117 6.78 11.71 0.23
N LYS A 118 6.93 11.34 1.51
CA LYS A 118 5.99 11.64 2.61
C LYS A 118 4.61 10.96 2.50
N ILE A 119 4.50 9.95 1.64
CA ILE A 119 3.31 9.14 1.46
C ILE A 119 3.65 7.73 1.95
N CYS A 120 2.85 7.24 2.89
CA CYS A 120 2.94 5.90 3.43
C CYS A 120 1.97 4.98 2.68
N TYR A 121 2.50 3.88 2.18
CA TYR A 121 1.77 2.77 1.57
C TYR A 121 1.83 1.60 2.53
N THR A 122 0.69 1.14 3.00
CA THR A 122 0.57 0.08 3.99
C THR A 122 -0.20 -1.09 3.39
N LEU A 123 0.39 -2.27 3.44
CA LEU A 123 -0.20 -3.54 3.06
C LEU A 123 -0.54 -4.34 4.30
N VAL A 124 -1.79 -4.78 4.40
CA VAL A 124 -2.33 -5.57 5.50
C VAL A 124 -2.64 -6.96 4.95
N PHE A 125 -2.07 -8.02 5.53
CA PHE A 125 -2.21 -9.37 4.95
C PHE A 125 -2.13 -10.46 6.02
N TYR A 126 -2.68 -11.64 5.71
CA TYR A 126 -2.68 -12.74 6.68
C TYR A 126 -1.27 -13.21 7.04
N ALA A 127 -1.09 -13.64 8.29
CA ALA A 127 0.22 -14.03 8.81
C ALA A 127 0.91 -15.18 8.05
N HIS A 128 0.14 -16.02 7.34
CA HIS A 128 0.64 -17.17 6.57
C HIS A 128 1.10 -16.81 5.15
N GLU A 129 0.87 -15.59 4.68
CA GLU A 129 1.32 -15.19 3.35
C GLU A 129 2.84 -15.01 3.29
N ASN A 130 3.37 -15.15 2.08
CA ASN A 130 4.78 -14.94 1.82
C ASN A 130 5.11 -13.43 1.88
N ILE A 131 5.92 -13.06 2.86
CA ILE A 131 6.31 -11.67 3.12
C ILE A 131 7.17 -11.09 2.00
N HIS A 132 7.93 -11.91 1.27
CA HIS A 132 8.70 -11.45 0.11
C HIS A 132 7.80 -11.12 -1.08
N LEU A 133 6.73 -11.90 -1.30
CA LEU A 133 5.75 -11.57 -2.32
C LEU A 133 4.98 -10.30 -1.94
N ALA A 134 4.67 -10.12 -0.66
CA ALA A 134 4.02 -8.91 -0.14
C ALA A 134 4.90 -7.66 -0.34
N ASP A 135 6.20 -7.78 -0.05
CA ASP A 135 7.17 -6.69 -0.24
C ASP A 135 7.37 -6.33 -1.70
N TYR A 136 7.58 -7.34 -2.54
CA TYR A 136 7.71 -7.16 -3.98
C TYR A 136 6.45 -6.54 -4.59
N PHE A 137 5.27 -7.05 -4.21
CA PHE A 137 3.99 -6.47 -4.63
C PHE A 137 3.90 -4.99 -4.24
N LEU A 138 4.16 -4.65 -2.97
CA LEU A 138 4.02 -3.27 -2.49
C LEU A 138 4.98 -2.34 -3.24
N HIS A 139 6.22 -2.78 -3.50
CA HIS A 139 7.18 -2.03 -4.30
C HIS A 139 6.68 -1.80 -5.74
N THR A 140 6.26 -2.86 -6.42
CA THR A 140 5.78 -2.78 -7.81
C THR A 140 4.49 -1.96 -7.91
N PHE A 141 3.59 -2.07 -6.93
CA PHE A 141 2.38 -1.27 -6.83
C PHE A 141 2.68 0.23 -6.73
N ILE A 142 3.63 0.63 -5.88
CA ILE A 142 4.07 2.02 -5.74
C ILE A 142 4.63 2.54 -7.07
N ASN A 143 5.46 1.74 -7.75
CA ASN A 143 6.04 2.13 -9.04
C ASN A 143 4.96 2.26 -10.12
N ALA A 144 4.02 1.32 -10.19
CA ALA A 144 2.88 1.37 -11.11
C ALA A 144 2.07 2.65 -10.93
N LEU A 145 1.71 3.02 -9.69
CA LEU A 145 0.99 4.27 -9.41
C LEU A 145 1.77 5.51 -9.85
N ARG A 146 3.08 5.54 -9.57
CA ARG A 146 3.96 6.64 -9.98
C ARG A 146 4.04 6.78 -11.49
N GLU A 147 4.18 5.68 -12.22
CA GLU A 147 4.21 5.68 -13.68
C GLU A 147 2.92 6.25 -14.29
N GLN A 148 1.75 5.87 -13.75
CA GLN A 148 0.48 6.42 -14.21
C GLN A 148 0.45 7.94 -14.02
N HIS A 149 0.89 8.41 -12.86
CA HIS A 149 0.91 9.83 -12.57
C HIS A 149 1.95 10.62 -13.37
N ASP A 150 3.15 10.09 -13.59
CA ASP A 150 4.18 10.75 -14.41
C ASP A 150 3.73 10.87 -15.87
N SER A 151 2.97 9.90 -16.37
CA SER A 151 2.34 9.98 -17.69
C SER A 151 1.28 11.09 -17.79
N VAL A 152 0.59 11.40 -16.69
CA VAL A 152 -0.43 12.45 -16.58
C VAL A 152 0.19 13.83 -16.32
N LYS A 153 1.24 13.93 -15.50
CA LYS A 153 1.98 15.18 -15.22
C LYS A 153 2.60 15.78 -16.48
N ARG A 154 3.10 14.95 -17.40
CA ARG A 154 3.56 15.42 -18.73
C ARG A 154 2.43 16.08 -19.55
N LYS A 155 1.16 15.84 -19.19
CA LYS A 155 -0.02 16.27 -19.96
C LYS A 155 -0.83 17.42 -19.35
N LYS A 156 -0.75 17.72 -18.04
CA LYS A 156 -1.26 18.90 -17.29
C LYS A 156 -1.75 18.48 -15.89
N CYS A 157 -0.97 18.63 -14.81
CA CYS A 157 -1.48 19.02 -13.47
C CYS A 157 -0.41 19.04 -12.34
N LYS A 158 -0.70 19.75 -11.23
CA LYS A 158 0.23 20.08 -10.13
C LYS A 158 -0.19 19.60 -8.72
N SER A 159 -1.31 18.90 -8.54
CA SER A 159 -1.81 18.58 -7.18
C SER A 159 -1.62 17.11 -6.77
N ASN A 160 -1.25 16.88 -5.50
CA ASN A 160 -1.08 15.52 -4.94
C ASN A 160 -2.40 14.76 -4.76
N MET A 161 -3.56 15.43 -4.78
CA MET A 161 -4.86 14.74 -4.69
C MET A 161 -5.21 13.97 -5.96
N GLU A 162 -4.62 14.34 -7.11
CA GLU A 162 -4.76 13.55 -8.34
C GLU A 162 -3.87 12.30 -8.38
N LEU A 163 -2.86 12.21 -7.51
CA LEU A 163 -1.94 11.07 -7.45
C LEU A 163 -2.66 9.76 -7.09
N PHE A 164 -3.75 9.85 -6.32
CA PHE A 164 -4.51 8.71 -5.82
C PHE A 164 -5.97 8.76 -6.24
N HIS A 165 -6.24 9.11 -7.51
CA HIS A 165 -7.60 8.99 -8.04
C HIS A 165 -8.11 7.54 -7.82
N PRO A 166 -9.26 7.32 -7.14
CA PRO A 166 -9.69 5.99 -6.72
C PRO A 166 -9.75 4.98 -7.87
N ASP A 167 -10.22 5.41 -9.04
CA ASP A 167 -10.27 4.56 -10.24
C ASP A 167 -8.89 4.05 -10.68
N THR A 168 -7.86 4.90 -10.62
CA THR A 168 -6.49 4.52 -10.98
C THR A 168 -5.96 3.52 -9.98
N VAL A 169 -6.16 3.78 -8.69
CA VAL A 169 -5.71 2.89 -7.62
C VAL A 169 -6.41 1.52 -7.73
N LEU A 170 -7.73 1.53 -7.92
CA LEU A 170 -8.52 0.30 -8.09
C LEU A 170 -8.15 -0.45 -9.37
N ALA A 171 -7.87 0.23 -10.48
CA ALA A 171 -7.41 -0.43 -11.70
C ALA A 171 -6.05 -1.11 -11.49
N VAL A 172 -5.08 -0.44 -10.86
CA VAL A 172 -3.79 -1.06 -10.53
C VAL A 172 -3.99 -2.26 -9.61
N LEU A 173 -4.80 -2.14 -8.55
CA LEU A 173 -5.11 -3.25 -7.66
C LEU A 173 -5.78 -4.43 -8.38
N TYR A 174 -6.72 -4.15 -9.29
CA TYR A 174 -7.42 -5.18 -10.07
C TYR A 174 -6.45 -6.06 -10.86
N PHE A 175 -5.45 -5.46 -11.51
CA PHE A 175 -4.47 -6.22 -12.31
C PHE A 175 -3.34 -6.81 -11.46
N PHE A 176 -2.76 -6.03 -10.53
CA PHE A 176 -1.57 -6.45 -9.77
C PHE A 176 -1.88 -7.30 -8.53
N LEU A 177 -3.11 -7.27 -8.04
CA LEU A 177 -3.53 -7.99 -6.85
C LEU A 177 -4.94 -8.58 -7.04
N PRO A 178 -5.13 -9.46 -8.03
CA PRO A 178 -6.45 -9.98 -8.37
C PRO A 178 -7.06 -10.70 -7.16
N LYS A 179 -8.24 -10.23 -6.73
CA LYS A 179 -8.97 -10.78 -5.57
C LYS A 179 -8.12 -10.83 -4.29
N GLY A 180 -7.14 -9.94 -4.12
CA GLY A 180 -6.29 -9.91 -2.94
C GLY A 180 -5.19 -10.98 -2.93
N GLN A 181 -4.96 -11.69 -4.03
CA GLN A 181 -3.94 -12.74 -4.10
C GLN A 181 -2.59 -12.19 -4.55
N LEU A 182 -1.55 -12.44 -3.75
CA LEU A 182 -0.18 -12.08 -4.11
C LEU A 182 0.29 -12.93 -5.29
N LEU A 183 0.79 -12.27 -6.33
CA LEU A 183 1.31 -12.93 -7.52
C LEU A 183 2.84 -12.95 -7.50
N LEU A 184 3.42 -14.08 -7.90
CA LEU A 184 4.82 -14.11 -8.30
C LEU A 184 4.91 -13.48 -9.69
N MET A 185 5.57 -12.32 -9.77
CA MET A 185 5.72 -11.58 -11.02
C MET A 185 7.19 -11.21 -11.23
N ASN A 186 7.59 -11.16 -12.50
CA ASN A 186 8.87 -10.58 -12.90
C ASN A 186 8.63 -9.21 -13.54
N GLU A 187 9.72 -8.50 -13.86
CA GLU A 187 9.65 -7.16 -14.46
C GLU A 187 8.87 -7.12 -15.77
N ASN A 188 9.05 -8.12 -16.65
CA ASN A 188 8.33 -8.21 -17.91
C ASN A 188 6.81 -8.33 -17.69
N HIS A 189 6.39 -9.15 -16.72
CA HIS A 189 4.99 -9.30 -16.37
C HIS A 189 4.45 -8.00 -15.76
N ALA A 190 5.19 -7.33 -14.88
CA ALA A 190 4.80 -6.04 -14.32
C ALA A 190 4.60 -4.96 -15.41
N ASN A 191 5.50 -4.89 -16.39
CA ASN A 191 5.39 -3.98 -17.54
C ASN A 191 4.16 -4.28 -18.41
N PHE A 192 3.86 -5.57 -18.61
CA PHE A 192 2.66 -6.00 -19.32
C PHE A 192 1.38 -5.60 -18.57
N LEU A 193 1.30 -5.83 -17.26
CA LEU A 193 0.15 -5.39 -16.45
C LEU A 193 0.01 -3.87 -16.45
N ASN A 194 1.11 -3.12 -16.37
CA ASN A 194 1.08 -1.65 -16.47
C ASN A 194 0.51 -1.17 -17.81
N SER A 195 0.80 -1.87 -18.90
CA SER A 195 0.21 -1.59 -20.22
C SER A 195 -1.30 -1.86 -20.23
N GLN A 196 -1.75 -2.95 -19.61
CA GLN A 196 -3.18 -3.24 -19.47
C GLN A 196 -3.92 -2.21 -18.62
N VAL A 197 -3.33 -1.75 -17.52
CA VAL A 197 -3.89 -0.66 -16.70
C VAL A 197 -4.09 0.61 -17.54
N LYS A 198 -3.07 1.00 -18.33
CA LYS A 198 -3.15 2.20 -19.20
C LYS A 198 -4.27 2.08 -20.22
N GLN A 199 -4.40 0.91 -20.86
CA GLN A 199 -5.46 0.65 -21.81
C GLN A 199 -6.83 0.72 -21.14
N PHE A 200 -7.01 0.02 -20.02
CA PHE A 200 -8.27 0.00 -19.26
C PHE A 200 -8.74 1.40 -18.85
N LEU A 201 -7.83 2.24 -18.34
CA LEU A 201 -8.16 3.61 -17.96
C LEU A 201 -8.46 4.52 -19.17
N ALA A 202 -7.77 4.30 -20.30
CA ALA A 202 -8.03 5.04 -21.54
C ALA A 202 -9.40 4.69 -22.13
N ASP A 203 -9.76 3.40 -22.17
CA ASP A 203 -11.05 2.92 -22.66
C ASP A 203 -12.19 3.48 -21.79
N LYS A 204 -12.03 3.50 -20.46
CA LYS A 204 -13.00 4.12 -19.55
C LYS A 204 -13.20 5.62 -19.83
N ALA A 205 -12.13 6.36 -20.13
CA ALA A 205 -12.21 7.79 -20.40
C ALA A 205 -12.96 8.10 -21.71
N GLN A 206 -12.96 7.18 -22.68
CA GLN A 206 -13.70 7.33 -23.94
C GLN A 206 -15.22 7.15 -23.76
N ILE A 207 -15.66 6.45 -22.71
CA ILE A 207 -17.07 6.11 -22.44
C ILE A 207 -17.83 7.24 -21.70
N SER A 208 -17.31 8.48 -21.69
CA SER A 208 -17.93 9.61 -20.96
C SER A 208 -19.34 9.99 -21.50
N PRO A 209 -20.22 10.60 -20.66
CA PRO A 209 -21.65 10.28 -20.52
C PRO A 209 -22.58 10.99 -21.54
N LYS A 210 -22.32 10.87 -22.83
CA LYS A 210 -23.34 11.17 -23.85
C LYS A 210 -24.12 9.93 -24.29
N ASP A 211 -23.56 8.74 -24.09
CA ASP A 211 -24.16 7.50 -24.57
C ASP A 211 -24.96 6.74 -23.48
N SER A 212 -25.01 7.25 -22.25
CA SER A 212 -25.83 6.68 -21.16
C SER A 212 -27.29 7.15 -21.17
N LYS A 213 -27.71 7.88 -22.20
CA LYS A 213 -29.13 8.11 -22.53
C LYS A 213 -29.48 7.31 -23.77
N LEU A 214 -29.55 6.00 -23.67
CA LEU A 214 -30.26 5.09 -24.59
C LEU A 214 -29.88 3.64 -24.22
N VAL A 215 -30.49 3.11 -23.15
CA VAL A 215 -31.16 1.77 -23.11
C VAL A 215 -32.17 1.82 -21.99
#